data_AF-A0A7K4FYR2-F1
#
_entry.id   AF-A0A7K4FYR2-F1
#
_cell.length_a   1.000
_cell.length_b   1.000
_cell.length_c   1.000
_cell.angle_alpha   90.00
_cell.angle_beta   90.00
_cell.angle_gamma   90.00
#
_symmetry.space_group_name_H-M   'P 1'
#
loop_
_entity.id
_entity.type
_entity.pdbx_description
1 polymer ?
#
loop_
_entity_poly.entity_id
_entity_poly.type
_entity_poly.pdbx_seq_one_letter_code
_entity_poly.pdbx_strand_id
1 'polypeptide(L)' 'HPMFKEAVRAFITPMISTLSIMTLAEDGSEAEVLGLGISVIALNLGMYIAAPAVIGFKVHKHLKSRK' A
#
# COMPACT_ATOMS: atom_id res chain seq x y z
N HIS A 1 -3.41 -20.89 -13.73
CA HIS A 1 -3.01 -19.56 -14.24
C HIS A 1 -1.92 -18.93 -13.38
N PRO A 2 -0.64 -19.00 -13.81
CA PRO A 2 0.49 -18.43 -13.06
C PRO A 2 0.40 -16.90 -12.91
N MET A 3 0.00 -16.20 -13.97
CA MET A 3 -0.17 -14.74 -14.00
C MET A 3 -1.16 -14.21 -12.96
N PHE A 4 -2.25 -14.93 -12.72
CA PHE A 4 -3.25 -14.54 -11.73
C PHE A 4 -2.67 -14.57 -10.30
N LYS A 5 -1.91 -15.63 -9.98
CA LYS A 5 -1.26 -15.78 -8.67
C LYS A 5 -0.24 -14.66 -8.41
N GLU A 6 0.56 -14.32 -9.41
CA GLU A 6 1.56 -13.24 -9.27
C GLU A 6 0.91 -11.86 -9.16
N ALA A 7 -0.16 -11.59 -9.91
CA ALA A 7 -0.92 -10.36 -9.75
C ALA A 7 -1.50 -10.23 -8.34
N VAL A 8 -2.16 -11.29 -7.85
CA VAL A 8 -2.70 -11.34 -6.48
C VAL A 8 -1.59 -11.14 -5.45
N ARG A 9 -0.44 -11.80 -5.61
CA ARG A 9 0.72 -11.63 -4.73
C ARG A 9 1.22 -10.19 -4.72
N ALA A 10 1.41 -9.56 -5.89
CA ALA A 10 1.86 -8.19 -6.00
C ALA A 10 0.91 -7.18 -5.32
N PHE A 11 -0.40 -7.44 -5.35
CA PHE A 11 -1.39 -6.61 -4.67
C PHE A 11 -1.41 -6.79 -3.14
N ILE A 12 -1.15 -7.99 -2.63
CA ILE A 12 -1.28 -8.30 -1.19
C ILE A 12 0.06 -8.16 -0.44
N THR A 13 1.21 -8.32 -1.12
CA THR A 13 2.54 -8.16 -0.52
C THR A 13 2.73 -6.83 0.22
N PRO A 14 2.31 -5.67 -0.32
CA PRO A 14 2.43 -4.41 0.40
C PRO A 14 1.63 -4.37 1.71
N MET A 15 0.45 -5.02 1.74
CA MET A 15 -0.39 -5.14 2.95
C MET A 15 0.25 -6.08 3.98
N ILE A 16 0.75 -7.24 3.57
CA ILE A 16 1.42 -8.17 4.49
C ILE A 16 2.71 -7.56 5.06
N SER A 17 3.48 -6.85 4.25
CA SER A 17 4.70 -6.18 4.71
C SER A 17 4.43 -5.06 5.72
N THR A 18 3.32 -4.33 5.57
CA THR A 18 2.95 -3.26 6.50
C THR A 18 2.36 -3.81 7.80
N LEU A 19 1.60 -4.91 7.76
CA LEU A 19 1.10 -5.58 8.98
C LEU A 19 2.24 -6.05 9.89
N SER A 20 3.39 -6.45 9.32
CA SER A 20 4.58 -6.81 10.12
C SER A 20 5.14 -5.64 10.95
N ILE A 21 4.74 -4.39 10.70
CA ILE A 21 5.17 -3.24 11.53
C ILE A 21 4.51 -3.30 12.92
N MET A 22 3.33 -3.90 13.04
CA MET A 22 2.65 -4.07 14.33
C MET A 22 3.45 -4.95 15.30
N THR A 23 4.32 -5.84 14.79
CA THR A 23 5.18 -6.68 15.64
C THR A 23 6.36 -5.91 16.24
N LEU A 24 6.53 -4.63 15.87
CA LEU A 24 7.54 -3.74 16.45
C LEU A 24 7.01 -2.98 17.67
N ALA A 25 5.70 -3.03 17.93
CA ALA A 25 5.13 -2.48 19.16
C ALA A 25 5.61 -3.30 20.35
N GLU A 26 6.09 -2.63 21.40
CA GLU A 26 6.45 -3.29 22.64
C GLU A 26 5.20 -3.84 23.34
N ASP A 27 5.30 -5.05 23.88
CA ASP A 27 4.19 -5.73 24.56
C ASP A 27 3.72 -4.91 25.77
N GLY A 28 2.52 -4.34 25.67
CA GLY A 28 1.88 -3.52 26.72
C GLY A 28 1.96 -2.00 26.52
N SER A 29 2.62 -1.52 25.46
CA SER A 29 2.67 -0.08 25.14
C SER A 29 1.48 0.34 24.26
N GLU A 30 0.39 0.79 24.90
CA GLU A 30 -0.83 1.24 24.20
C GLU A 30 -0.56 2.37 23.19
N ALA A 31 0.36 3.29 23.54
CA ALA A 31 0.72 4.42 22.69
C ALA A 31 1.43 3.96 21.40
N GLU A 32 2.30 2.96 21.48
CA GLU A 32 2.97 2.39 20.31
C GLU A 32 2.02 1.59 19.44
N VAL A 33 1.15 0.77 20.04
CA VAL A 33 0.11 0.04 19.32
C VAL A 33 -0.79 1.00 18.53
N LEU A 34 -1.20 2.12 19.14
CA LEU A 34 -1.99 3.14 18.45
C LEU A 34 -1.19 3.88 17.38
N GLY A 35 0.04 4.32 17.68
CA GLY A 35 0.88 5.05 16.74
C GLY A 35 1.27 4.22 15.51
N LEU A 36 1.72 2.99 15.73
CA LEU A 36 2.03 2.05 14.67
C LEU A 36 0.76 1.60 13.94
N GLY A 37 -0.36 1.41 14.64
CA GLY A 37 -1.63 1.04 14.02
C GLY A 37 -2.17 2.10 13.06
N ILE A 38 -2.15 3.37 13.45
CA ILE A 38 -2.50 4.48 12.56
C ILE A 38 -1.54 4.55 11.38
N SER A 39 -0.24 4.35 11.62
CA SER A 39 0.78 4.34 10.57
C SER A 39 0.54 3.22 9.55
N VAL A 40 0.22 2.01 9.99
CA VAL A 40 -0.09 0.86 9.13
C VAL A 40 -1.35 1.09 8.30
N ILE A 41 -2.39 1.70 8.88
CA ILE A 41 -3.61 2.09 8.15
C ILE A 41 -3.28 3.12 7.07
N ALA A 42 -2.52 4.16 7.43
CA ALA A 42 -2.11 5.21 6.50
C ALA A 42 -1.25 4.65 5.36
N LEU A 43 -0.30 3.76 5.65
CA LEU A 43 0.57 3.12 4.65
C LEU A 43 -0.21 2.18 3.73
N ASN A 44 -1.15 1.39 4.26
CA ASN A 44 -2.03 0.54 3.45
C ASN A 44 -2.87 1.39 2.50
N LEU A 45 -3.65 2.33 3.01
CA LEU A 45 -4.51 3.20 2.19
C LEU A 45 -3.69 4.04 1.20
N GLY A 46 -2.57 4.60 1.65
CA GLY A 46 -1.71 5.46 0.85
C GLY A 46 -1.21 4.76 -0.41
N MET A 47 -0.75 3.52 -0.32
CA MET A 47 -0.27 2.79 -1.50
C MET A 47 -1.39 2.45 -2.49
N TYR A 48 -2.56 2.02 -2.00
CA TYR A 48 -3.71 1.71 -2.87
C TYR A 48 -4.30 2.94 -3.56
N ILE A 49 -4.08 4.16 -3.05
CA ILE A 49 -4.49 5.41 -3.71
C ILE A 49 -3.37 5.95 -4.60
N ALA A 50 -2.12 5.95 -4.11
CA ALA A 50 -0.98 6.52 -4.81
C ALA A 50 -0.67 5.79 -6.11
N ALA A 51 -0.66 4.45 -6.11
CA ALA A 51 -0.35 3.68 -7.32
C ALA A 51 -1.36 3.97 -8.46
N PRO A 52 -2.68 3.88 -8.25
CA PRO A 52 -3.67 4.29 -9.26
C PRO A 52 -3.58 5.76 -9.67
N ALA A 53 -3.33 6.68 -8.74
CA ALA A 53 -3.20 8.11 -9.05
C ALA A 53 -2.02 8.39 -9.99
N VAL A 54 -0.86 7.78 -9.74
CA VAL A 54 0.34 7.91 -10.59
C VAL A 54 0.09 7.32 -11.98
N ILE A 55 -0.54 6.15 -12.05
CA ILE A 55 -0.91 5.51 -13.32
C ILE A 55 -1.88 6.41 -14.09
N GLY A 56 -2.94 6.89 -13.44
CA GLY A 56 -3.94 7.79 -14.02
C GLY A 56 -3.32 9.07 -14.56
N PHE A 57 -2.44 9.71 -13.79
CA PHE A 57 -1.73 10.92 -14.23
C PHE A 57 -0.83 10.65 -15.45
N LYS A 58 -0.08 9.55 -15.43
CA LYS A 58 0.79 9.16 -16.55
C LYS A 58 -0.01 8.89 -17.82
N VAL A 59 -1.14 8.19 -17.71
CA VAL A 59 -2.06 7.91 -18.82
C VAL A 59 -2.66 9.20 -19.35
N HIS A 60 -3.17 10.08 -18.47
CA HIS A 60 -3.72 11.37 -18.87
C HIS A 60 -2.68 12.22 -19.62
N LYS A 61 -1.44 12.28 -19.12
CA LYS A 61 -0.34 12.99 -19.79
C LYS A 61 -0.01 12.40 -21.15
N HIS A 62 0.00 11.07 -21.29
CA HIS A 62 0.24 10.40 -22.57
C HIS A 62 -0.88 10.69 -23.59
N LEU A 63 -2.15 10.65 -23.15
CA LEU A 63 -3.29 10.97 -24.00
C LEU A 63 -3.28 12.44 -24.45
N LYS A 64 -2.94 13.36 -23.54
CA LYS A 64 -2.82 14.79 -23.86
C LYS A 64 -1.67 15.09 -24.81
N SER A 65 -0.54 14.39 -24.70
CA SER A 65 0.62 14.56 -25.58
C SER A 65 0.42 13.97 -26.99
N ARG A 66 -0.59 13.13 -27.19
CA ARG A 66 -0.94 12.51 -28.48
C ARG A 66 -2.01 13.31 -29.25
N LYS A 67 -2.64 14.29 -28.62
CA LYS A 67 -3.49 15.31 -29.26
C LYS A 67 -2.64 16.51 -29.64
#